data_AF-A0A928M4S4-F1
#
_entry.id   AF-A0A928M4S4-F1
#
_cell.length_a   1.000
_cell.length_b   1.000
_cell.length_c   1.000
_cell.angle_alpha   90.00
_cell.angle_beta   90.00
_cell.angle_gamma   90.00
#
_symmetry.space_group_name_H-M   'P 1'
#
loop_
_entity.id
_entity.type
_entity.pdbx_description
1 polymer ?
#
loop_
_entity_poly.entity_id
_entity_poly.type
_entity_poly.pdbx_seq_one_letter_code
_entity_poly.pdbx_strand_id
1 'polypeptide(L)' 'MADIEKELLQAKHRLEEAQARDRAKERKARTRRLIQEGAILEKALPQTTRMTLEQLEEFLWEACKAVR' A
#
# COMPACT_ATOMS: atom_id res chain seq x y z
N MET A 1 -32.94 9.13 28.27
CA MET A 1 -32.94 9.50 26.84
C MET A 1 -31.59 10.09 26.44
N ALA A 2 -31.19 11.25 27.00
CA ALA A 2 -29.91 11.91 26.67
C ALA A 2 -28.65 11.07 26.93
N ASP A 3 -28.63 10.23 27.98
CA ASP A 3 -27.44 9.43 28.29
C ASP A 3 -27.24 8.25 27.32
N ILE A 4 -28.32 7.64 26.85
CA ILE A 4 -28.28 6.56 25.84
C ILE A 4 -27.76 7.11 24.51
N GLU A 5 -28.19 8.31 24.11
CA GLU A 5 -27.70 8.96 22.89
C GLU A 5 -26.21 9.29 22.97
N LYS A 6 -25.72 9.73 24.14
CA LYS A 6 -24.29 9.97 24.38
C LYS A 6 -23.48 8.68 24.31
N GLU A 7 -23.96 7.60 24.92
CA GLU A 7 -23.29 6.29 24.86
C GLU A 7 -23.22 5.74 23.45
N LEU A 8 -24.31 5.87 22.68
CA LEU A 8 -24.35 5.47 21.28
C LEU A 8 -23.36 6.28 20.44
N LEU A 9 -23.28 7.60 20.67
CA LEU A 9 -22.33 8.46 19.97
C LEU A 9 -20.88 8.09 20.28
N GLN A 10 -20.56 7.82 21.55
CA GLN A 10 -19.22 7.36 21.94
C GLN A 10 -18.88 6.00 21.32
N ALA A 11 -19.82 5.06 21.27
CA ALA A 11 -19.62 3.76 20.63
C ALA A 11 -19.33 3.91 19.13
N LYS A 12 -20.05 4.82 18.44
CA LYS A 12 -19.79 5.16 17.03
C LYS A 12 -18.39 5.74 16.83
N HIS A 13 -17.98 6.71 17.65
CA HIS A 13 -16.64 7.29 17.55
C HIS A 13 -15.53 6.24 17.75
N ARG A 14 -15.68 5.35 18.73
CA ARG A 14 -14.70 4.26 18.94
C ARG A 14 -14.61 3.33 17.73
N LEU A 15 -15.75 3.01 17.11
CA LEU A 15 -15.78 2.19 15.90
C LEU A 15 -15.11 2.90 14.72
N GLU A 16 -15.40 4.18 14.50
CA GLU A 16 -14.81 4.98 13.44
C GLU A 16 -13.29 5.13 13.60
N GLU A 17 -12.83 5.36 14.83
CA GLU A 17 -11.40 5.40 15.16
C GLU A 17 -10.70 4.06 14.88
N ALA A 18 -11.32 2.94 15.26
CA ALA A 18 -10.78 1.62 14.98
C ALA A 18 -10.65 1.38 13.46
N GLN A 19 -11.69 1.69 12.69
CA GLN A 19 -11.68 1.57 11.24
C GLN A 19 -10.66 2.51 10.57
N ALA A 20 -10.49 3.74 11.10
CA ALA A 20 -9.47 4.67 10.61
C ALA A 20 -8.05 4.14 10.87
N ARG A 21 -7.83 3.55 12.05
CA ARG A 21 -6.55 2.92 12.41
C ARG A 21 -6.25 1.72 11.52
N ASP A 22 -7.23 0.87 11.23
CA ASP A 22 -7.01 -0.31 10.39
C ASP A 22 -6.72 0.07 8.94
N ARG A 23 -7.47 1.03 8.37
CA ARG A 23 -7.14 1.61 7.06
C ARG A 23 -5.73 2.20 7.02
N ALA A 24 -5.28 2.84 8.10
CA ALA A 24 -3.92 3.36 8.18
C ALA A 24 -2.86 2.25 8.25
N LYS A 25 -3.11 1.15 8.98
CA LYS A 25 -2.23 -0.02 9.03
C LYS A 25 -2.10 -0.67 7.66
N GLU A 26 -3.21 -0.87 6.95
CA GLU A 26 -3.22 -1.45 5.60
C GLU A 26 -2.40 -0.61 4.61
N ARG A 27 -2.58 0.71 4.62
CA ARG A 27 -1.77 1.62 3.79
C ARG A 27 -0.28 1.51 4.12
N LYS A 28 0.09 1.52 5.40
CA LYS A 28 1.50 1.39 5.81
C LYS A 28 2.10 0.04 5.41
N ALA A 29 1.33 -1.05 5.57
CA ALA A 29 1.75 -2.38 5.16
C ALA A 29 1.98 -2.45 3.65
N ARG A 30 1.05 -1.90 2.85
CA ARG A 30 1.18 -1.81 1.39
C ARG A 30 2.41 -1.00 0.98
N THR A 31 2.61 0.20 1.55
CA THR A 31 3.77 1.05 1.24
C THR A 31 5.08 0.36 1.59
N ARG A 32 5.17 -0.27 2.78
CA ARG A 32 6.36 -1.03 3.18
C ARG A 32 6.66 -2.16 2.20
N ARG A 33 5.65 -2.90 1.76
CA ARG A 33 5.81 -3.97 0.77
C ARG A 33 6.36 -3.43 -0.55
N LEU A 34 5.78 -2.35 -1.08
CA LEU A 34 6.22 -1.72 -2.32
C LEU A 34 7.67 -1.21 -2.24
N ILE A 35 8.08 -0.63 -1.12
CA ILE A 35 9.47 -0.19 -0.90
C ILE A 35 10.42 -1.40 -0.90
N GLN A 36 10.04 -2.49 -0.24
CA GLN A 36 10.86 -3.70 -0.20
C GLN A 36 10.98 -4.35 -1.58
N GLU A 37 9.86 -4.48 -2.31
CA GLU A 37 9.83 -4.97 -3.69
C GLU A 37 10.69 -4.10 -4.61
N GLY A 38 10.57 -2.77 -4.52
CA GLY A 38 11.39 -1.82 -5.27
C GLY A 38 12.88 -1.94 -4.96
N ALA A 39 13.26 -2.04 -3.69
CA ALA A 39 14.67 -2.22 -3.28
C ALA A 39 15.27 -3.53 -3.81
N ILE A 40 14.49 -4.61 -3.81
CA ILE A 40 14.91 -5.90 -4.40
C ILE A 40 15.09 -5.74 -5.91
N LEU A 41 14.15 -5.06 -6.59
CA LEU A 41 14.22 -4.82 -8.02
C LEU A 41 15.45 -4.00 -8.42
N GLU A 42 15.73 -2.89 -7.73
CA GLU A 42 16.91 -2.05 -8.00
C GLU A 42 18.22 -2.82 -7.78
N LYS A 43 18.27 -3.68 -6.76
CA LYS A 43 19.44 -4.53 -6.50
C LYS A 43 19.63 -5.58 -7.59
N ALA A 44 18.56 -6.21 -8.04
CA ALA A 44 18.60 -7.29 -9.02
C ALA A 44 18.82 -6.78 -10.45
N LEU A 45 18.27 -5.60 -10.78
CA LEU A 45 18.38 -4.97 -12.09
C LEU A 45 18.72 -3.47 -11.95
N PRO A 46 19.99 -3.11 -11.72
CA PRO A 46 20.41 -1.73 -11.48
C PRO A 46 20.00 -0.73 -12.57
N GLN A 47 19.82 -1.19 -13.81
CA GLN A 47 19.37 -0.38 -14.94
C GLN A 47 17.96 0.21 -14.75
N THR A 48 17.10 -0.40 -13.92
CA THR A 48 15.73 0.09 -13.68
C THR A 48 15.70 1.45 -12.97
N THR A 49 16.76 1.79 -12.21
CA THR A 49 16.89 3.08 -11.51
C THR A 49 16.94 4.29 -12.45
N ARG A 50 17.26 4.08 -13.72
CA ARG A 50 17.39 5.13 -14.74
C ARG A 50 16.19 5.23 -15.68
N MET A 51 15.23 4.32 -15.53
CA MET A 51 14.03 4.24 -16.38
C MET A 51 12.93 5.13 -15.80
N THR A 52 12.09 5.68 -16.67
CA THR A 52 10.79 6.21 -16.22
C THR A 52 9.87 5.06 -15.80
N LEU A 53 8.74 5.38 -15.16
CA LEU A 53 7.78 4.35 -14.75
C LEU A 53 7.20 3.61 -15.95
N GLU A 54 6.95 4.32 -17.06
CA GLU A 54 6.43 3.74 -18.32
C GLU A 54 7.47 2.81 -18.96
N GLN A 55 8.74 3.24 -19.01
CA GLN A 55 9.83 2.41 -19.52
C GLN A 55 10.05 1.16 -18.67
N LEU A 56 9.94 1.30 -17.35
CA LEU A 56 10.06 0.19 -16.42
C LEU A 56 8.93 -0.83 -16.62
N GLU A 57 7.69 -0.36 -16.77
CA GLU A 57 6.53 -1.21 -17.03
C GLU A 57 6.69 -2.00 -18.33
N GLU A 58 7.02 -1.33 -19.43
CA GLU A 58 7.26 -1.97 -20.73
C GLU A 58 8.41 -2.98 -20.65
N PHE A 59 9.53 -2.59 -20.04
CA PHE A 59 10.69 -3.46 -19.86
C PHE A 59 10.36 -4.74 -19.09
N LEU A 60 9.63 -4.64 -17.98
CA LEU A 60 9.24 -5.81 -17.17
C LEU A 60 8.23 -6.69 -17.91
N TRP A 61 7.31 -6.10 -18.65
CA TRP A 61 6.33 -6.83 -19.46
C TRP A 61 7.02 -7.67 -20.54
N GLU A 62 7.95 -7.07 -21.30
CA GLU A 62 8.72 -7.79 -22.32
C GLU A 62 9.63 -8.86 -21.72
N ALA A 63 10.28 -8.57 -20.59
CA ALA A 63 11.10 -9.55 -19.87
C ALA A 63 10.27 -10.78 -19.43
N CYS A 64 9.06 -10.57 -18.93
CA CYS A 64 8.18 -11.67 -18.51
C CYS A 64 7.60 -12.47 -19.69
N LYS A 65 7.35 -11.83 -20.84
CA LYS A 65 6.95 -12.54 -22.07
C LYS A 65 8.01 -13.53 -22.53
N ALA A 66 9.28 -13.13 -22.48
CA ALA A 66 10.40 -13.97 -22.94
C ALA A 66 10.62 -15.23 -22.08
N VAL A 67 10.07 -15.26 -20.86
CA VAL A 67 10.19 -16.38 -19.91
C VAL A 67 8.98 -17.33 -19.99
N ARG A 68 7.94 -16.98 -20.75
CA ARG A 68 6.72 -17.77 -20.93
C ARG A 68 6.73 -18.56 -22.23
#